data_AF-A0A7R7CQA8-F1
#
_entry.id   AF-A0A7R7CQA8-F1
#
_cell.length_a   1.000
_cell.length_b   1.000
_cell.length_c   1.000
_cell.angle_alpha   90.00
_cell.angle_beta   90.00
_cell.angle_gamma   90.00
#
_symmetry.space_group_name_H-M   'P 1'
#
loop_
_entity.id
_entity.type
_entity.pdbx_description
1 polymer ?
#
loop_
_entity_poly.entity_id
_entity_poly.type
_entity_poly.pdbx_seq_one_letter_code
_entity_poly.pdbx_strand_id
1 'polypeptide(L)'
;MNIYLPVAELSLNVFFLAGIGGAVGFLSGLFGVGGGFLLTPLLIFSGVPTSVAVASVTGQVVAASTSGALSHYRRGGIDLHLALYLIRTGLHRLVR
;
A
#
# COMPACT_ATOMS: atom_id res chain seq x y z
N MET A 1 -20.78 -12.35 9.03
CA MET A 1 -21.36 -11.82 7.78
C MET A 1 -20.31 -12.04 6.70
N ASN A 2 -20.61 -12.86 5.68
CA ASN A 2 -19.64 -13.18 4.64
C ASN A 2 -19.90 -12.28 3.43
N ILE A 3 -18.86 -11.62 2.93
CA ILE A 3 -18.89 -10.83 1.70
C ILE A 3 -18.22 -11.65 0.62
N TYR A 4 -18.91 -11.78 -0.51
CA TYR A 4 -18.34 -12.33 -1.73
C TYR A 4 -17.49 -11.25 -2.40
N LEU A 5 -16.20 -11.51 -2.60
CA LEU A 5 -15.32 -10.65 -3.36
C LEU A 5 -15.33 -11.10 -4.83
N PRO A 6 -16.04 -10.40 -5.73
CA PRO A 6 -16.13 -10.80 -7.15
C PRO A 6 -14.78 -10.70 -7.87
N VAL A 7 -13.86 -9.90 -7.34
CA VAL A 7 -12.50 -9.71 -7.87
C VAL A 7 -11.57 -10.87 -7.50
N ALA A 8 -11.87 -11.63 -6.44
CA ALA A 8 -11.06 -12.77 -5.97
C ALA A 8 -11.83 -14.11 -6.04
N GLU A 9 -13.09 -14.10 -6.47
CA GLU A 9 -14.02 -15.25 -6.48
C GLU A 9 -14.15 -15.99 -5.14
N LEU A 10 -13.85 -15.32 -4.02
CA LEU A 10 -13.83 -15.91 -2.67
C LEU A 10 -14.86 -15.26 -1.75
N SER A 11 -15.43 -16.08 -0.87
CA SER A 11 -16.32 -15.63 0.21
C SER A 11 -15.50 -15.47 1.49
N LEU A 12 -15.30 -14.24 1.95
CA LEU A 12 -14.54 -13.94 3.17
C LEU A 12 -15.43 -13.30 4.24
N ASN A 13 -15.12 -13.57 5.50
CA ASN A 13 -15.83 -12.99 6.63
C ASN A 13 -15.38 -11.54 6.86
N VAL A 14 -16.33 -10.61 6.97
CA VAL A 14 -16.06 -9.18 7.18
C VAL A 14 -15.24 -8.94 8.44
N PHE A 15 -15.53 -9.67 9.53
CA PHE A 15 -14.80 -9.51 10.79
C PHE A 15 -13.33 -9.93 10.66
N PHE A 16 -13.06 -10.96 9.86
CA PHE A 16 -11.69 -11.39 9.57
C PHE A 16 -10.94 -10.35 8.74
N LEU A 17 -11.58 -9.81 7.69
CA LEU A 17 -11.01 -8.75 6.85
C LEU A 17 -10.73 -7.48 7.65
N ALA A 18 -11.67 -7.08 8.52
CA ALA A 18 -11.51 -5.91 9.38
C ALA A 18 -10.40 -6.10 10.42
N GLY A 19 -10.28 -7.30 11.01
CA GLY A 19 -9.21 -7.62 11.97
C GLY A 19 -7.82 -7.56 11.33
N ILE A 20 -7.66 -8.19 10.16
CA ILE A 20 -6.39 -8.17 9.42
C ILE A 20 -6.09 -6.77 8.89
N GLY A 21 -7.08 -6.08 8.30
CA GLY A 21 -6.92 -4.72 7.81
C GLY A 21 -6.51 -3.75 8.92
N GLY A 22 -7.12 -3.86 10.10
CA GLY A 22 -6.77 -3.07 11.28
C GLY A 22 -5.37 -3.37 11.80
N ALA A 23 -5.03 -4.65 11.97
CA ALA A 23 -3.70 -5.06 12.45
C ALA A 23 -2.59 -4.63 11.48
N VAL A 24 -2.77 -4.86 10.17
CA VAL A 24 -1.80 -4.47 9.15
C VAL A 24 -1.71 -2.95 9.02
N GLY A 25 -2.84 -2.25 9.06
CA GLY A 25 -2.88 -0.79 9.04
C GLY A 25 -2.15 -0.17 10.22
N PHE A 26 -2.36 -0.71 11.43
CA PHE A 26 -1.67 -0.26 12.64
C PHE A 26 -0.16 -0.52 12.56
N LEU A 27 0.24 -1.77 12.29
CA LEU A 27 1.66 -2.14 12.19
C LEU A 27 2.35 -1.33 11.10
N SER A 28 1.75 -1.23 9.91
CA SER A 28 2.38 -0.50 8.83
C SER A 28 2.36 1.01 9.01
N GLY A 29 1.39 1.56 9.73
CA GLY A 29 1.39 2.97 10.15
C GLY A 29 2.54 3.26 11.10
N LEU A 30 2.85 2.34 12.02
CA LEU A 30 3.99 2.45 12.93
C LEU A 30 5.34 2.46 12.19
N PHE A 31 5.50 1.61 11.18
CA PHE A 31 6.72 1.55 10.37
C PHE A 31 6.79 2.60 9.25
N GLY A 32 5.69 3.31 8.97
CA GLY A 32 5.65 4.33 7.90
C GLY A 32 5.77 3.80 6.46
N VAL A 33 5.57 2.50 6.22
CA VAL A 33 5.85 1.82 4.92
C VAL A 33 4.61 1.74 4.00
N GLY A 34 3.45 2.26 4.40
CA GLY A 34 2.28 2.40 3.51
C GLY A 34 1.41 1.14 3.30
N GLY A 35 1.52 0.13 4.16
CA GLY A 35 0.63 -1.04 4.27
C GLY A 35 0.96 -2.19 3.33
N GLY A 36 1.52 -1.86 2.16
CA GLY A 36 1.59 -2.82 1.05
C GLY A 36 2.59 -3.97 1.22
N PHE A 37 3.65 -3.76 2.00
CA PHE A 37 4.64 -4.80 2.31
C PHE A 37 4.01 -5.99 3.06
N LEU A 38 3.04 -5.74 3.95
CA LEU A 38 2.35 -6.79 4.71
C LEU A 38 1.06 -7.25 4.02
N LEU A 39 0.29 -6.33 3.43
CA LEU A 39 -1.01 -6.66 2.80
C LEU A 39 -0.84 -7.60 1.59
N THR A 40 0.17 -7.40 0.75
CA THR A 40 0.38 -8.23 -0.44
C THR A 40 0.57 -9.71 -0.10
N PRO A 41 1.53 -10.12 0.75
CA PRO A 41 1.70 -11.54 1.11
C PRO A 41 0.50 -12.09 1.88
N LEU A 42 -0.17 -11.28 2.72
CA LEU A 42 -1.37 -11.71 3.44
C LEU A 42 -2.53 -12.05 2.51
N LEU A 43 -2.77 -11.24 1.47
CA LEU A 43 -3.80 -11.51 0.47
C LEU A 43 -3.47 -12.77 -0.34
N ILE A 44 -2.20 -12.95 -0.72
CA ILE A 44 -1.73 -14.15 -1.43
C ILE A 44 -1.93 -15.40 -0.56
N PHE A 45 -1.56 -15.35 0.73
CA PHE A 45 -1.78 -16.47 1.66
C PHE A 45 -3.26 -16.73 1.94
N SER A 46 -4.12 -15.73 1.79
CA SER A 46 -5.58 -15.89 1.90
C SER A 46 -6.22 -16.49 0.64
N GLY A 47 -5.42 -16.83 -0.38
CA GLY A 47 -5.88 -17.47 -1.62
C GLY A 47 -6.25 -16.49 -2.74
N VAL A 48 -6.02 -15.18 -2.56
CA VAL A 48 -6.28 -14.19 -3.61
C VAL A 48 -5.23 -14.32 -4.71
N PRO A 49 -5.63 -14.32 -6.01
CA PRO A 49 -4.69 -14.34 -7.12
C PRO A 49 -3.64 -13.23 -7.01
N THR A 50 -2.38 -13.56 -7.31
CA THR A 50 -1.24 -12.64 -7.18
C THR A 50 -1.42 -11.36 -7.99
N SER A 51 -1.97 -11.44 -9.20
CA SER A 51 -2.27 -10.28 -10.06
C SER A 51 -3.23 -9.29 -9.41
N VAL A 52 -4.29 -9.81 -8.79
CA VAL A 52 -5.33 -9.04 -8.10
C VAL A 52 -4.78 -8.41 -6.82
N ALA A 53 -4.04 -9.19 -6.04
CA ALA A 53 -3.43 -8.73 -4.80
C ALA A 53 -2.44 -7.57 -5.06
N VAL A 54 -1.54 -7.72 -6.04
CA VAL A 54 -0.55 -6.69 -6.38
C VAL A 54 -1.22 -5.43 -6.92
N ALA A 55 -2.20 -5.55 -7.83
CA ALA A 55 -2.91 -4.39 -8.37
C ALA A 55 -3.63 -3.59 -7.28
N SER A 56 -4.33 -4.28 -6.38
CA SER A 56 -5.09 -3.65 -5.29
C SER A 56 -4.16 -2.91 -4.32
N VAL A 57 -3.05 -3.55 -3.96
CA VAL A 57 -2.11 -2.97 -2.99
C VAL A 57 -1.30 -1.82 -3.58
N THR A 58 -0.96 -1.88 -4.87
CA THR A 58 -0.17 -0.81 -5.53
C THR A 58 -0.89 0.54 -5.45
N GLY A 59 -2.20 0.57 -5.72
CA GLY A 59 -3.00 1.79 -5.60
C GLY A 59 -3.01 2.34 -4.16
N GLN A 60 -3.14 1.46 -3.17
CA GLN A 60 -3.12 1.85 -1.76
C GLN A 60 -1.76 2.43 -1.35
N VAL A 61 -0.66 1.83 -1.79
CA VAL A 61 0.70 2.31 -1.49
C VAL A 61 0.92 3.68 -2.11
N VAL A 62 0.54 3.89 -3.38
CA VAL A 62 0.66 5.20 -4.04
C VAL A 62 -0.12 6.28 -3.26
N ALA A 63 -1.35 5.98 -2.83
CA ALA A 63 -2.16 6.90 -2.05
C ALA A 63 -1.51 7.22 -0.68
N ALA A 64 -1.02 6.20 0.03
CA ALA A 64 -0.36 6.36 1.31
C ALA A 64 0.95 7.16 1.21
N SER A 65 1.80 6.84 0.21
CA SER A 65 3.05 7.56 -0.06
C SER A 65 2.79 9.01 -0.44
N THR A 66 1.78 9.28 -1.26
CA THR A 66 1.39 10.66 -1.63
C THR A 66 0.90 11.44 -0.41
N SER A 67 0.09 10.83 0.45
CA SER A 67 -0.37 11.43 1.70
C SER A 67 0.81 11.75 2.65
N GLY A 68 1.75 10.80 2.81
CA GLY A 68 2.96 11.00 3.60
C GLY A 68 3.84 12.13 3.07
N ALA A 69 4.09 12.14 1.76
CA ALA A 69 4.85 13.20 1.10
C ALA A 69 4.17 14.57 1.28
N LEU A 70 2.85 14.65 1.12
CA LEU A 70 2.10 15.90 1.31
C LEU A 70 2.14 16.37 2.77
N SER A 71 2.05 15.46 3.74
CA SER A 71 2.15 15.77 5.17
C SER A 71 3.52 16.35 5.52
N HIS A 72 4.60 15.77 5.01
CA HIS A 72 5.96 16.28 5.21
C HIS A 72 6.18 17.63 4.49
N TYR A 73 5.59 17.81 3.31
CA TYR A 73 5.65 19.06 2.56
C TYR A 73 5.06 20.21 3.38
N ARG A 74 3.88 20.00 3.98
CA ARG A 74 3.19 20.99 4.83
C ARG A 74 3.97 21.38 6.09
N ARG A 75 4.85 20.49 6.58
CA ARG A 75 5.70 20.76 7.75
C ARG A 75 6.99 21.51 7.41
N GLY A 76 7.21 21.87 6.13
CA GLY A 76 8.43 22.55 5.68
C GLY A 76 9.69 21.68 5.73
N GLY A 77 9.54 20.37 5.93
CA GLY A 77 10.65 19.43 6.09
C GLY A 77 11.15 18.79 4.79
N ILE A 78 10.69 19.27 3.62
CA ILE A 78 11.08 18.73 2.32
C ILE A 78 11.99 19.72 1.61
N ASP A 79 13.23 19.30 1.36
CA ASP A 79 14.09 19.95 0.39
C ASP A 79 13.64 19.57 -1.03
N LEU A 80 13.04 20.52 -1.73
CA LEU A 80 12.53 20.35 -3.09
C LEU A 80 13.65 20.01 -4.10
N HIS A 81 14.88 20.49 -3.89
CA HIS A 81 16.01 20.14 -4.76
C HIS A 81 16.36 18.67 -4.61
N LEU A 82 16.43 18.17 -3.37
CA LEU A 82 16.70 16.76 -3.10
C LEU A 82 15.56 15.86 -3.61
N ALA A 83 14.31 16.28 -3.41
CA ALA A 83 13.13 15.56 -3.90
C ALA A 83 13.13 15.42 -5.44
N LEU A 84 13.45 16.49 -6.17
CA LEU A 84 13.58 16.46 -7.63
C LEU A 84 14.73 15.54 -8.08
N TYR A 85 15.86 15.56 -7.36
CA TYR A 85 16.99 14.68 -7.67
C TYR A 85 16.62 13.20 -7.48
N LEU A 86 15.91 12.85 -6.41
CA LEU A 86 15.39 11.50 -6.16
C LEU A 86 14.41 11.05 -7.24
N ILE A 87 13.48 11.90 -7.65
CA ILE A 87 12.52 11.59 -8.73
C ILE A 87 13.26 11.35 -10.05
N ARG A 88 14.20 12.22 -10.42
CA ARG A 88 14.95 12.11 -11.67
C ARG A 88 15.80 10.85 -11.72
N THR A 89 16.48 10.51 -10.63
CA THR A 89 17.31 9.30 -10.53
C THR A 89 16.47 8.03 -10.52
N GLY A 90 15.31 8.02 -9.86
CA GLY A 90 14.36 6.92 -9.88
C GLY A 90 13.78 6.68 -11.27
N LEU A 91 13.34 7.75 -11.95
CA LEU A 91 12.81 7.66 -13.31
C LEU A 91 13.87 7.15 -14.30
N HIS A 92 15.11 7.60 -14.19
CA HIS A 92 16.20 7.11 -15.03
C HIS A 92 16.50 5.62 -14.82
N ARG A 93 16.29 5.05 -13.62
CA ARG A 93 16.41 3.60 -13.39
C ARG A 93 15.27 2.78 -13.99
N LEU A 94 14.08 3.36 -14.17
CA LEU A 94 12.91 2.68 -14.75
C LEU A 94 12.96 2.59 -16.28
N VAL A 95 13.80 3.42 -16.93
CA VAL A 95 13.91 3.52 -18.40
C VAL A 95 15.11 2.71 -18.95
N ARG A 96 15.83 1.98 -18.08
CA ARG A 96 16.86 1.00 -18.46
C ARG A 96 16.34 -0.41 -18.21
#